data_AF-A0A510Y0X3-F1
#
_entry.id   AF-A0A510Y0X3-F1
#
_cell.length_a   1.000
_cell.length_b   1.000
_cell.length_c   1.000
_cell.angle_alpha   90.00
_cell.angle_beta   90.00
_cell.angle_gamma   90.00
#
_symmetry.space_group_name_H-M   'P 1'
#
loop_
_entity.id
_entity.type
_entity.pdbx_description
1 polymer ?
#
loop_
_entity_poly.entity_id
_entity_poly.type
_entity_poly.pdbx_seq_one_letter_code
_entity_poly.pdbx_strand_id
1 'polypeptide(L)'
;MKVLNALTITFIGALSIGCTSSVTPKNTNSAAAEHSAQMANTAQPLKVVTWNVEHLAYPINTGCKPRTPSDIEAMKAYANSLNADVFALQEVASKEALKQIFPQSEWQLIVSNRAASPAYTCRKTGALSTQQKVAFAVKKSISVLKSTPFEPLGLTKTGLRYGLQLTVNSPQGPTDILNVHMKSGCFVDDYLKSDSPACKTYAQQAPVLDSWIAKRETTNTPYIVLGDFNHRISAPYNRLTRTLISNERSTSITTKNLPGCQARYPAPIDHIIVGKMDATNIANSAQVHLFKNMQKEAMLSDHCAVSVSISDNANALSASVLWQTTSKEYQALTTYMYQQAQTAVAQLPRTATNWVAVMDVDETVLDNSAYQKQTELSGKGYTPDTWQAWVKSENATLVPGAKSFIEALYKQGGKVALVTNRDKANDVHTWNNLKAVGLPITVENTCLMGRSEADKTAVDGTHFINDKDLRRQQITQGKADCYTPKGTQNNWQQPQVIKFQIGDNIEDFSGITQESANINTLQPKLGKSLFLLPNPMYGSW
;
A
#
# COMPACT_ATOMS: atom_id res chain seq x y z
N MET A 1 -28.63 78.92 -21.18
CA MET A 1 -29.24 79.81 -20.16
C MET A 1 -30.06 78.92 -19.23
N LYS A 2 -29.86 79.01 -17.90
CA LYS A 2 -30.23 77.99 -16.89
C LYS A 2 -29.41 76.68 -17.08
N VAL A 3 -28.52 76.18 -16.20
CA VAL A 3 -28.24 76.26 -14.74
C VAL A 3 -29.00 75.21 -13.90
N LEU A 4 -28.26 74.23 -13.38
CA LEU A 4 -28.10 73.99 -11.92
C LEU A 4 -26.83 73.17 -11.60
N ASN A 5 -26.45 73.12 -10.32
CA ASN A 5 -25.23 72.49 -9.75
C ASN A 5 -25.50 71.01 -9.33
N ALA A 6 -24.56 70.17 -8.84
CA ALA A 6 -23.33 70.45 -8.07
C ALA A 6 -22.24 69.34 -8.09
N LEU A 7 -21.14 69.60 -7.36
CA LEU A 7 -19.98 68.73 -7.02
C LEU A 7 -20.40 67.54 -6.11
N THR A 8 -19.62 66.47 -5.85
CA THR A 8 -18.15 66.29 -5.61
C THR A 8 -17.56 65.04 -6.32
N ILE A 9 -16.35 65.05 -6.90
CA ILE A 9 -14.99 64.86 -6.28
C ILE A 9 -14.91 63.49 -5.55
N THR A 10 -14.05 62.52 -5.95
CA THR A 10 -12.56 62.55 -5.81
C THR A 10 -11.77 61.77 -6.88
N PHE A 11 -10.51 62.22 -7.12
CA PHE A 11 -9.33 61.60 -7.77
C PHE A 11 -9.04 60.11 -7.38
N ILE A 12 -8.13 59.30 -7.97
CA ILE A 12 -6.87 59.43 -8.78
C ILE A 12 -6.82 58.25 -9.82
N GLY A 13 -6.11 58.23 -10.97
CA GLY A 13 -5.40 59.29 -11.72
C GLY A 13 -4.01 58.90 -12.32
N ALA A 14 -3.96 58.40 -13.58
CA ALA A 14 -2.86 58.54 -14.58
C ALA A 14 -1.52 57.74 -14.37
N LEU A 15 -0.65 57.42 -15.35
CA LEU A 15 -0.60 57.45 -16.85
C LEU A 15 0.48 56.41 -17.33
N SER A 16 0.54 55.85 -18.56
CA SER A 16 1.10 56.45 -19.80
C SER A 16 1.49 55.37 -20.86
N ILE A 17 1.87 55.80 -22.07
CA ILE A 17 2.28 55.02 -23.28
C ILE A 17 3.38 55.85 -23.99
N GLY A 18 4.40 55.36 -24.72
CA GLY A 18 4.84 54.01 -25.14
C GLY A 18 5.86 54.11 -26.30
N CYS A 19 6.02 53.08 -27.16
CA CYS A 19 6.88 53.04 -28.37
C CYS A 19 8.42 52.97 -28.11
N THR A 20 9.35 52.46 -28.96
CA THR A 20 9.31 51.65 -30.21
C THR A 20 10.67 50.96 -30.51
N SER A 21 10.67 49.98 -31.44
CA SER A 21 11.79 49.57 -32.35
C SER A 21 13.12 48.96 -31.84
N SER A 22 13.16 47.62 -31.83
CA SER A 22 14.12 46.71 -32.54
C SER A 22 15.66 46.88 -32.49
N VAL A 23 16.36 45.87 -31.90
CA VAL A 23 17.69 45.35 -32.33
C VAL A 23 17.79 43.83 -32.06
N THR A 24 18.48 43.09 -32.94
CA THR A 24 19.06 41.74 -32.76
C THR A 24 20.46 41.74 -33.42
N PRO A 25 21.42 40.79 -33.18
CA PRO A 25 21.25 39.40 -32.74
C PRO A 25 22.33 38.80 -31.77
N LYS A 26 22.29 37.47 -31.62
CA LYS A 26 23.31 36.49 -31.14
C LYS A 26 23.42 36.12 -29.65
N ASN A 27 22.98 34.88 -29.39
CA ASN A 27 23.60 33.79 -28.60
C ASN A 27 24.37 34.09 -27.29
N THR A 28 23.82 33.58 -26.18
CA THR A 28 24.48 32.51 -25.38
C THR A 28 23.43 31.58 -24.78
N ASN A 29 23.79 30.31 -24.51
CA ASN A 29 22.87 29.31 -23.97
C ASN A 29 22.70 29.42 -22.45
N SER A 30 21.46 29.42 -21.96
CA SER A 30 21.13 28.96 -20.60
C SER A 30 19.69 28.45 -20.54
N ALA A 31 19.50 27.14 -20.79
CA ALA A 31 18.21 26.50 -20.60
C ALA A 31 17.97 26.23 -19.10
N ALA A 32 17.37 27.20 -18.41
CA ALA A 32 16.83 26.98 -17.08
C ALA A 32 15.54 26.14 -17.20
N ALA A 33 15.63 24.86 -16.86
CA ALA A 33 14.46 23.98 -16.87
C ALA A 33 13.58 24.28 -15.66
N GLU A 34 12.41 24.91 -15.90
CA GLU A 34 11.37 25.05 -14.87
C GLU A 34 10.78 23.67 -14.54
N HIS A 35 11.31 23.04 -13.49
CA HIS A 35 10.66 21.89 -12.87
C HIS A 35 9.39 22.35 -12.16
N SER A 36 8.28 22.42 -12.92
CA SER A 36 6.94 22.58 -12.38
C SER A 36 6.66 21.44 -11.39
N ALA A 37 6.65 21.76 -10.10
CA ALA A 37 6.34 20.80 -9.05
C ALA A 37 4.87 20.36 -9.15
N GLN A 38 4.64 19.29 -9.90
CA GLN A 38 3.30 18.72 -10.08
C GLN A 38 2.85 18.12 -8.75
N MET A 39 1.99 18.85 -8.03
CA MET A 39 1.43 18.40 -6.77
C MET A 39 0.79 17.02 -6.94
N ALA A 40 1.14 16.08 -6.07
CA ALA A 40 0.55 14.75 -6.06
C ALA A 40 -0.94 14.86 -5.69
N ASN A 41 -1.80 14.90 -6.71
CA ASN A 41 -3.24 14.94 -6.55
C ASN A 41 -3.71 13.58 -6.00
N THR A 42 -3.92 13.51 -4.68
CA THR A 42 -4.32 12.27 -4.00
C THR A 42 -5.67 11.82 -4.52
N ALA A 43 -5.68 10.74 -5.30
CA ALA A 43 -6.89 10.22 -5.92
C ALA A 43 -7.86 9.76 -4.82
N GLN A 44 -9.03 10.40 -4.77
CA GLN A 44 -10.05 10.08 -3.78
C GLN A 44 -10.45 8.59 -3.87
N PRO A 45 -10.58 7.87 -2.74
CA PRO A 45 -10.89 6.45 -2.76
C PRO A 45 -12.19 6.16 -3.52
N LEU A 46 -12.12 5.31 -4.55
CA LEU A 46 -13.27 4.89 -5.34
C LEU A 46 -14.05 3.84 -4.55
N LYS A 47 -15.20 4.21 -3.98
CA LYS A 47 -16.06 3.27 -3.25
C LYS A 47 -16.98 2.52 -4.21
N VAL A 48 -16.83 1.20 -4.27
CA VAL A 48 -17.65 0.31 -5.11
C VAL A 48 -18.61 -0.50 -4.23
N VAL A 49 -19.84 -0.66 -4.71
CA VAL A 49 -20.91 -1.45 -4.08
C VAL A 49 -21.41 -2.51 -5.05
N THR A 50 -21.74 -3.70 -4.55
CA THR A 50 -22.69 -4.61 -5.23
C THR A 50 -23.99 -4.72 -4.44
N TRP A 51 -25.13 -4.79 -5.13
CA TRP A 51 -26.44 -4.98 -4.52
C TRP A 51 -27.45 -5.62 -5.48
N ASN A 52 -27.88 -6.85 -5.17
CA ASN A 52 -29.07 -7.43 -5.80
C ASN A 52 -30.32 -6.71 -5.28
N VAL A 53 -31.10 -6.11 -6.17
CA VAL A 53 -32.24 -5.24 -5.82
C VAL A 53 -33.60 -5.95 -5.84
N GLU A 54 -33.63 -7.29 -5.80
CA GLU A 54 -34.84 -8.16 -5.79
C GLU A 54 -35.91 -7.68 -6.78
N HIS A 55 -35.79 -8.07 -8.05
CA HIS A 55 -36.74 -7.72 -9.13
C HIS A 55 -37.10 -6.21 -9.25
N LEU A 56 -36.12 -5.30 -9.26
CA LEU A 56 -36.39 -3.86 -9.40
C LEU A 56 -37.02 -3.53 -10.77
N ALA A 57 -38.26 -3.02 -10.74
CA ALA A 57 -39.12 -2.88 -11.91
C ALA A 57 -39.59 -1.44 -12.19
N TYR A 58 -40.01 -1.22 -13.44
CA TYR A 58 -40.84 -0.08 -13.86
C TYR A 58 -41.92 -0.59 -14.83
N PRO A 59 -43.22 -0.32 -14.59
CA PRO A 59 -43.79 0.35 -13.42
C PRO A 59 -43.51 -0.38 -12.09
N ILE A 60 -43.48 0.37 -10.98
CA ILE A 60 -43.06 -0.11 -9.64
C ILE A 60 -43.85 -1.32 -9.12
N ASN A 61 -45.13 -1.42 -9.50
CA ASN A 61 -46.07 -2.44 -9.06
C ASN A 61 -46.04 -3.73 -9.91
N THR A 62 -44.95 -3.97 -10.64
CA THR A 62 -44.80 -5.14 -11.55
C THR A 62 -43.63 -6.04 -11.14
N GLY A 63 -43.59 -7.26 -11.68
CA GLY A 63 -42.55 -8.26 -11.37
C GLY A 63 -42.84 -9.06 -10.10
N CYS A 64 -41.83 -9.81 -9.62
CA CYS A 64 -42.00 -10.71 -8.47
C CYS A 64 -41.91 -10.02 -7.10
N LYS A 65 -41.41 -8.78 -7.05
CA LYS A 65 -41.42 -7.89 -5.87
C LYS A 65 -42.02 -6.53 -6.27
N PRO A 66 -43.35 -6.44 -6.44
CA PRO A 66 -44.06 -5.17 -6.60
C PRO A 66 -43.75 -4.23 -5.42
N ARG A 67 -43.60 -2.93 -5.71
CA ARG A 67 -43.22 -1.90 -4.74
C ARG A 67 -44.16 -0.70 -4.80
N THR A 68 -44.27 -0.01 -3.67
CA THR A 68 -44.92 1.28 -3.50
C THR A 68 -43.92 2.43 -3.72
N PRO A 69 -44.38 3.69 -3.87
CA PRO A 69 -43.48 4.85 -3.88
C PRO A 69 -42.66 4.98 -2.59
N SER A 70 -43.18 4.52 -1.44
CA SER A 70 -42.47 4.54 -0.16
C SER A 70 -41.27 3.58 -0.16
N ASP A 71 -41.42 2.40 -0.75
CA ASP A 71 -40.33 1.42 -0.87
C ASP A 71 -39.20 1.96 -1.77
N ILE A 72 -39.56 2.66 -2.84
CA ILE A 72 -38.60 3.30 -3.76
C ILE A 72 -37.83 4.42 -3.05
N GLU A 73 -38.50 5.30 -2.29
CA GLU A 73 -37.80 6.36 -1.55
C GLU A 73 -36.94 5.77 -0.42
N ALA A 74 -37.36 4.67 0.21
CA ALA A 74 -36.53 3.93 1.16
C ALA A 74 -35.29 3.29 0.50
N MET A 75 -35.43 2.73 -0.72
CA MET A 75 -34.29 2.21 -1.50
C MET A 75 -33.33 3.33 -1.93
N LYS A 76 -33.86 4.51 -2.27
CA LYS A 76 -33.09 5.72 -2.61
C LYS A 76 -32.35 6.29 -1.39
N ALA A 77 -33.00 6.39 -0.24
CA ALA A 77 -32.37 6.79 1.02
C ALA A 77 -31.26 5.79 1.43
N TYR A 78 -31.51 4.49 1.30
CA TYR A 78 -30.52 3.45 1.55
C TYR A 78 -29.31 3.57 0.61
N ALA A 79 -29.52 3.65 -0.71
CA ALA A 79 -28.45 3.83 -1.69
C ALA A 79 -27.61 5.09 -1.40
N ASN A 80 -28.27 6.22 -1.09
CA ASN A 80 -27.59 7.46 -0.73
C ASN A 80 -26.74 7.30 0.54
N SER A 81 -27.23 6.59 1.57
CA SER A 81 -26.47 6.36 2.81
C SER A 81 -25.18 5.54 2.64
N LEU A 82 -25.05 4.77 1.54
CA LEU A 82 -23.83 4.00 1.29
C LEU A 82 -22.66 4.88 0.83
N ASN A 83 -22.94 6.09 0.32
CA ASN A 83 -21.98 7.02 -0.31
C ASN A 83 -20.99 6.32 -1.27
N ALA A 84 -21.48 5.44 -2.13
CA ALA A 84 -20.65 4.79 -3.14
C ALA A 84 -20.52 5.64 -4.40
N ASP A 85 -19.53 5.35 -5.24
CA ASP A 85 -19.28 6.02 -6.52
C ASP A 85 -19.67 5.14 -7.72
N VAL A 86 -19.61 3.81 -7.52
CA VAL A 86 -20.07 2.79 -8.48
C VAL A 86 -20.95 1.78 -7.76
N PHE A 87 -22.19 1.63 -8.22
CA PHE A 87 -23.09 0.54 -7.86
C PHE A 87 -23.14 -0.50 -8.99
N ALA A 88 -22.75 -1.74 -8.71
CA ALA A 88 -23.08 -2.92 -9.50
C ALA A 88 -24.41 -3.50 -9.01
N LEU A 89 -25.42 -3.53 -9.89
CA LEU A 89 -26.79 -3.89 -9.53
C LEU A 89 -27.22 -5.17 -10.27
N GLN A 90 -27.94 -6.05 -9.57
CA GLN A 90 -28.49 -7.29 -10.11
C GLN A 90 -30.02 -7.31 -9.99
N GLU A 91 -30.69 -8.06 -10.87
CA GLU A 91 -32.17 -8.12 -10.97
C GLU A 91 -32.88 -6.82 -11.39
N VAL A 92 -32.21 -6.02 -12.21
CA VAL A 92 -32.77 -4.79 -12.79
C VAL A 92 -33.61 -5.11 -14.03
N ALA A 93 -34.84 -4.59 -14.12
CA ALA A 93 -35.70 -4.81 -15.29
C ALA A 93 -35.35 -3.94 -16.50
N SER A 94 -35.12 -2.65 -16.28
CA SER A 94 -34.93 -1.64 -17.31
C SER A 94 -34.07 -0.47 -16.81
N LYS A 95 -33.69 0.44 -17.72
CA LYS A 95 -33.01 1.69 -17.34
C LYS A 95 -33.96 2.62 -16.57
N GLU A 96 -35.25 2.55 -16.89
CA GLU A 96 -36.34 3.29 -16.26
C GLU A 96 -36.50 2.88 -14.80
N ALA A 97 -36.38 1.57 -14.51
CA ALA A 97 -36.40 1.05 -13.15
C ALA A 97 -35.29 1.63 -12.25
N LEU A 98 -34.11 1.90 -12.82
CA LEU A 98 -32.97 2.51 -12.12
C LEU A 98 -33.16 3.99 -11.81
N LYS A 99 -33.78 4.77 -12.72
CA LYS A 99 -33.96 6.23 -12.58
C LYS A 99 -34.70 6.63 -11.31
N GLN A 100 -35.46 5.68 -10.74
CA GLN A 100 -36.26 5.82 -9.52
C GLN A 100 -35.42 5.89 -8.25
N ILE A 101 -34.24 5.26 -8.25
CA ILE A 101 -33.28 5.22 -7.14
C ILE A 101 -32.09 6.15 -7.46
N PHE A 102 -31.60 6.10 -8.70
CA PHE A 102 -30.40 6.77 -9.16
C PHE A 102 -30.75 7.86 -10.19
N PRO A 103 -30.92 9.13 -9.79
CA PRO A 103 -31.37 10.18 -10.69
C PRO A 103 -30.30 10.55 -11.72
N GLN A 104 -30.71 10.78 -12.97
CA GLN A 104 -29.79 11.07 -14.09
C GLN A 104 -29.14 12.47 -14.01
N SER A 105 -29.47 13.28 -13.00
CA SER A 105 -28.73 14.47 -12.55
C SER A 105 -27.32 14.11 -12.13
N GLU A 106 -27.16 13.10 -11.26
CA GLU A 106 -25.88 12.69 -10.67
C GLU A 106 -25.31 11.40 -11.28
N TRP A 107 -26.16 10.51 -11.82
CA TRP A 107 -25.78 9.14 -12.15
C TRP A 107 -25.79 8.82 -13.65
N GLN A 108 -24.74 8.12 -14.08
CA GLN A 108 -24.59 7.46 -15.37
C GLN A 108 -25.18 6.05 -15.26
N LEU A 109 -26.24 5.76 -16.00
CA LEU A 109 -26.99 4.49 -15.90
C LEU A 109 -26.73 3.59 -17.12
N ILE A 110 -26.12 2.44 -16.88
CA ILE A 110 -25.64 1.50 -17.90
C ILE A 110 -26.25 0.12 -17.62
N VAL A 111 -27.02 -0.44 -18.55
CA VAL A 111 -27.75 -1.71 -18.35
C VAL A 111 -27.31 -2.73 -19.39
N SER A 112 -27.18 -4.00 -19.03
CA SER A 112 -26.73 -5.02 -19.97
C SER A 112 -27.71 -5.22 -21.15
N ASN A 113 -27.15 -5.43 -22.33
CA ASN A 113 -27.87 -5.56 -23.59
C ASN A 113 -28.70 -6.86 -23.71
N ARG A 114 -28.69 -7.74 -22.70
CA ARG A 114 -29.36 -9.05 -22.70
C ARG A 114 -30.73 -9.01 -23.37
N ALA A 115 -30.94 -9.87 -24.37
CA ALA A 115 -32.22 -10.07 -25.02
C ALA A 115 -33.33 -10.40 -24.01
N ALA A 116 -34.55 -9.93 -24.28
CA ALA A 116 -35.70 -10.23 -23.43
C ALA A 116 -35.99 -11.74 -23.41
N SER A 117 -36.34 -12.26 -22.24
CA SER A 117 -36.81 -13.64 -22.05
C SER A 117 -38.31 -13.65 -21.72
N PRO A 118 -39.06 -14.72 -22.05
CA PRO A 118 -40.46 -14.86 -21.65
C PRO A 118 -40.66 -14.65 -20.15
N ALA A 119 -41.79 -14.05 -19.78
CA ALA A 119 -42.19 -13.91 -18.38
C ALA A 119 -42.70 -15.25 -17.82
N TYR A 120 -42.59 -15.43 -16.50
CA TYR A 120 -43.11 -16.57 -15.76
C TYR A 120 -43.91 -16.09 -14.54
N THR A 121 -44.82 -16.93 -14.04
CA THR A 121 -45.64 -16.62 -12.86
C THR A 121 -44.80 -16.64 -11.58
N CYS A 122 -44.78 -15.53 -10.85
CA CYS A 122 -44.03 -15.34 -9.62
C CYS A 122 -44.68 -16.09 -8.45
N ARG A 123 -44.01 -17.13 -7.92
CA ARG A 123 -44.56 -18.05 -6.90
C ARG A 123 -45.13 -17.39 -5.64
N LYS A 124 -44.59 -16.25 -5.20
CA LYS A 124 -45.05 -15.52 -3.99
C LYS A 124 -46.29 -14.66 -4.24
N THR A 125 -46.53 -14.19 -5.47
CA THR A 125 -47.44 -13.06 -5.76
C THR A 125 -48.45 -13.30 -6.89
N GLY A 126 -48.28 -14.35 -7.69
CA GLY A 126 -49.09 -14.60 -8.90
C GLY A 126 -48.82 -13.64 -10.07
N ALA A 127 -48.06 -12.56 -9.86
CA ALA A 127 -47.70 -11.61 -10.90
C ALA A 127 -46.80 -12.23 -11.98
N LEU A 128 -46.74 -11.61 -13.16
CA LEU A 128 -45.75 -11.97 -14.19
C LEU A 128 -44.37 -11.38 -13.86
N SER A 129 -43.32 -12.17 -14.04
CA SER A 129 -41.95 -11.76 -13.81
C SER A 129 -41.49 -10.70 -14.83
N THR A 130 -40.83 -9.67 -14.34
CA THR A 130 -40.08 -8.71 -15.15
C THR A 130 -38.77 -9.30 -15.65
N GLN A 131 -38.11 -8.62 -16.59
CA GLN A 131 -36.75 -8.98 -16.96
C GLN A 131 -35.82 -8.88 -15.75
N GLN A 132 -34.82 -9.76 -15.68
CA GLN A 132 -33.65 -9.56 -14.83
C GLN A 132 -32.42 -9.31 -15.69
N LYS A 133 -31.75 -8.20 -15.43
CA LYS A 133 -30.49 -7.78 -16.04
C LYS A 133 -29.51 -7.38 -14.92
N VAL A 134 -28.24 -7.30 -15.31
CA VAL A 134 -27.20 -6.64 -14.51
C VAL A 134 -27.01 -5.22 -15.05
N ALA A 135 -26.65 -4.29 -14.17
CA ALA A 135 -26.48 -2.88 -14.52
C ALA A 135 -25.42 -2.20 -13.64
N PHE A 136 -25.00 -1.01 -14.05
CA PHE A 136 -24.27 -0.09 -13.20
C PHE A 136 -25.00 1.25 -13.08
N ALA A 137 -24.92 1.83 -11.89
CA ALA A 137 -25.07 3.27 -11.68
C ALA A 137 -23.71 3.82 -11.24
N VAL A 138 -23.16 4.78 -11.98
CA VAL A 138 -21.84 5.39 -11.73
C VAL A 138 -22.00 6.89 -11.54
N LYS A 139 -21.43 7.50 -10.48
CA LYS A 139 -21.45 8.96 -10.30
C LYS A 139 -20.84 9.65 -11.54
N LYS A 140 -21.38 10.79 -11.96
CA LYS A 140 -20.85 11.57 -13.11
C LYS A 140 -19.42 12.08 -12.91
N SER A 141 -18.93 12.16 -11.68
CA SER A 141 -17.53 12.47 -11.37
C SER A 141 -16.56 11.36 -11.78
N ILE A 142 -17.02 10.11 -11.91
CA ILE A 142 -16.18 8.97 -12.31
C ILE A 142 -16.20 8.80 -13.82
N SER A 143 -15.02 8.90 -14.44
CA SER A 143 -14.85 8.70 -15.89
C SER A 143 -14.98 7.22 -16.25
N VAL A 144 -16.05 6.87 -16.98
CA VAL A 144 -16.22 5.55 -17.58
C VAL A 144 -15.48 5.54 -18.93
N LEU A 145 -14.33 4.86 -18.96
CA LEU A 145 -13.49 4.75 -20.16
C LEU A 145 -14.11 3.79 -21.19
N LYS A 146 -14.79 2.74 -20.70
CA LYS A 146 -15.38 1.69 -21.54
C LYS A 146 -16.56 1.03 -20.84
N SER A 147 -17.50 0.55 -21.64
CA SER A 147 -18.54 -0.40 -21.24
C SER A 147 -18.61 -1.53 -22.26
N THR A 148 -18.77 -2.78 -21.83
CA THR A 148 -18.85 -3.94 -22.73
C THR A 148 -19.69 -5.05 -22.08
N PRO A 149 -20.68 -5.64 -22.78
CA PRO A 149 -21.43 -6.77 -22.24
C PRO A 149 -20.55 -8.02 -22.17
N PHE A 150 -20.68 -8.81 -21.10
CA PHE A 150 -20.01 -10.11 -20.97
C PHE A 150 -21.01 -11.25 -21.22
N GLU A 151 -21.39 -11.35 -22.49
CA GLU A 151 -22.38 -12.30 -23.02
C GLU A 151 -22.04 -13.78 -22.81
N PRO A 152 -20.76 -14.25 -22.82
CA PRO A 152 -20.43 -15.64 -22.56
C PRO A 152 -20.98 -16.21 -21.24
N LEU A 153 -21.14 -15.37 -20.20
CA LEU A 153 -21.74 -15.79 -18.92
C LEU A 153 -23.22 -16.22 -19.07
N GLY A 154 -23.90 -15.78 -20.13
CA GLY A 154 -25.23 -16.23 -20.51
C GLY A 154 -25.31 -17.60 -21.18
N LEU A 155 -24.17 -18.19 -21.58
CA LEU A 155 -24.08 -19.54 -22.15
C LEU A 155 -25.04 -19.82 -23.33
N THR A 156 -25.40 -18.78 -24.10
CA THR A 156 -26.48 -18.78 -25.13
C THR A 156 -27.87 -19.24 -24.66
N LYS A 157 -28.10 -19.39 -23.34
CA LYS A 157 -29.38 -19.84 -22.77
C LYS A 157 -30.35 -18.67 -22.57
N THR A 158 -31.52 -18.75 -23.18
CA THR A 158 -32.62 -17.78 -23.00
C THR A 158 -32.92 -17.55 -21.52
N GLY A 159 -32.83 -16.29 -21.09
CA GLY A 159 -33.08 -15.88 -19.70
C GLY A 159 -31.89 -16.01 -18.73
N LEU A 160 -30.79 -16.66 -19.11
CA LEU A 160 -29.58 -16.65 -18.26
C LEU A 160 -28.90 -15.27 -18.36
N ARG A 161 -28.40 -14.77 -17.23
CA ARG A 161 -27.91 -13.38 -17.12
C ARG A 161 -26.51 -13.28 -17.74
N TYR A 162 -26.31 -12.26 -18.58
CA TYR A 162 -24.97 -11.87 -19.04
C TYR A 162 -24.26 -11.14 -17.90
N GLY A 163 -22.93 -11.13 -17.91
CA GLY A 163 -22.19 -10.14 -17.12
C GLY A 163 -22.20 -8.77 -17.82
N LEU A 164 -21.72 -7.75 -17.13
CA LEU A 164 -21.48 -6.42 -17.69
C LEU A 164 -20.15 -5.90 -17.17
N GLN A 165 -19.25 -5.52 -18.07
CA GLN A 165 -17.96 -4.95 -17.74
C GLN A 165 -17.98 -3.43 -17.95
N LEU A 166 -17.44 -2.69 -16.99
CA LEU A 166 -16.94 -1.34 -17.20
C LEU A 166 -15.41 -1.33 -17.12
N THR A 167 -14.80 -0.32 -17.72
CA THR A 167 -13.44 0.11 -17.36
C THR A 167 -13.56 1.56 -16.87
N VAL A 168 -13.06 1.85 -15.67
CA VAL A 168 -13.09 3.19 -15.05
C VAL A 168 -11.69 3.58 -14.60
N ASN A 169 -11.42 4.88 -14.44
CA ASN A 169 -10.28 5.31 -13.63
C ASN A 169 -10.60 5.03 -12.15
N SER A 170 -9.81 4.16 -11.50
CA SER A 170 -9.68 4.14 -10.04
C SER A 170 -8.34 4.81 -9.66
N PRO A 171 -8.04 5.01 -8.36
CA PRO A 171 -6.72 5.43 -7.91
C PRO A 171 -5.59 4.55 -8.47
N GLN A 172 -5.80 3.23 -8.43
CA GLN A 172 -4.93 2.17 -8.99
C GLN A 172 -4.89 2.15 -10.54
N GLY A 173 -5.33 3.22 -11.21
CA GLY A 173 -5.38 3.36 -12.66
C GLY A 173 -6.61 2.75 -13.33
N PRO A 174 -6.59 2.61 -14.68
CA PRO A 174 -7.67 2.01 -15.45
C PRO A 174 -8.00 0.58 -14.97
N THR A 175 -9.17 0.43 -14.35
CA THR A 175 -9.61 -0.77 -13.64
C THR A 175 -10.81 -1.40 -14.32
N ASP A 176 -10.73 -2.70 -14.59
CA ASP A 176 -11.82 -3.50 -15.20
C ASP A 176 -12.78 -4.01 -14.10
N ILE A 177 -14.03 -3.54 -14.13
CA ILE A 177 -15.08 -3.90 -13.15
C ILE A 177 -16.14 -4.77 -13.82
N LEU A 178 -16.24 -6.04 -13.44
CA LEU A 178 -17.25 -7.00 -13.95
C LEU A 178 -18.38 -7.21 -12.94
N ASN A 179 -19.59 -6.76 -13.30
CA ASN A 179 -20.83 -7.12 -12.61
C ASN A 179 -21.31 -8.51 -13.07
N VAL A 180 -21.58 -9.40 -12.11
CA VAL A 180 -22.15 -10.75 -12.33
C VAL A 180 -23.49 -10.96 -11.60
N HIS A 181 -24.33 -11.82 -12.18
CA HIS A 181 -25.42 -12.52 -11.48
C HIS A 181 -25.35 -13.99 -11.94
N MET A 182 -24.76 -14.86 -11.11
CA MET A 182 -24.55 -16.28 -11.43
C MET A 182 -25.79 -17.15 -11.13
N LYS A 183 -25.82 -18.39 -11.63
CA LYS A 183 -27.03 -19.22 -11.59
C LYS A 183 -27.46 -19.63 -10.17
N SER A 184 -28.47 -18.93 -9.64
CA SER A 184 -29.20 -19.33 -8.42
C SER A 184 -29.72 -20.78 -8.45
N GLY A 185 -29.81 -21.40 -7.28
CA GLY A 185 -30.33 -22.76 -7.09
C GLY A 185 -29.30 -23.88 -7.06
N CYS A 186 -28.00 -23.58 -7.14
CA CYS A 186 -26.94 -24.53 -6.84
C CYS A 186 -26.43 -24.29 -5.41
N PHE A 187 -26.89 -25.10 -4.45
CA PHE A 187 -26.65 -24.89 -3.01
C PHE A 187 -25.76 -25.98 -2.40
N VAL A 188 -24.67 -26.33 -3.10
CA VAL A 188 -23.63 -27.27 -2.66
C VAL A 188 -22.27 -26.64 -2.88
N ASP A 189 -21.28 -26.89 -2.01
CA ASP A 189 -19.98 -26.24 -2.14
C ASP A 189 -19.15 -26.71 -3.34
N ASP A 190 -19.48 -27.88 -3.89
CA ASP A 190 -18.90 -28.41 -5.12
C ASP A 190 -19.99 -28.67 -6.15
N TYR A 191 -20.20 -27.69 -7.04
CA TYR A 191 -21.21 -27.75 -8.10
C TYR A 191 -21.03 -28.91 -9.08
N LEU A 192 -19.85 -29.58 -9.11
CA LEU A 192 -19.62 -30.78 -9.92
C LEU A 192 -20.23 -32.05 -9.31
N LYS A 193 -20.58 -32.03 -8.01
CA LYS A 193 -21.17 -33.16 -7.28
C LYS A 193 -22.70 -33.15 -7.25
N SER A 194 -23.36 -32.34 -8.09
CA SER A 194 -24.82 -32.24 -8.15
C SER A 194 -25.34 -32.27 -9.58
N ASP A 195 -26.17 -33.27 -9.87
CA ASP A 195 -26.86 -33.43 -11.15
C ASP A 195 -27.95 -32.38 -11.45
N SER A 196 -28.20 -31.44 -10.52
CA SER A 196 -29.28 -30.46 -10.66
C SER A 196 -29.08 -29.54 -11.90
N PRO A 197 -30.16 -29.15 -12.61
CA PRO A 197 -30.05 -28.25 -13.76
C PRO A 197 -29.43 -26.87 -13.43
N ALA A 198 -29.52 -26.45 -12.16
CA ALA A 198 -28.86 -25.26 -11.66
C ALA A 198 -27.34 -25.48 -11.56
N CYS A 199 -26.86 -26.52 -10.88
CA CYS A 199 -25.44 -26.81 -10.76
C CYS A 199 -24.79 -27.15 -12.11
N LYS A 200 -25.45 -27.90 -12.99
CA LYS A 200 -24.98 -28.13 -14.37
C LYS A 200 -24.83 -26.85 -15.19
N THR A 201 -25.63 -25.82 -14.92
CA THR A 201 -25.47 -24.50 -15.54
C THR A 201 -24.39 -23.67 -14.85
N TYR A 202 -24.27 -23.75 -13.52
CA TYR A 202 -23.21 -23.10 -12.75
C TYR A 202 -21.81 -23.62 -13.15
N ALA A 203 -21.68 -24.94 -13.34
CA ALA A 203 -20.48 -25.61 -13.80
C ALA A 203 -19.99 -25.13 -15.19
N GLN A 204 -20.91 -24.64 -16.02
CA GLN A 204 -20.60 -24.03 -17.32
C GLN A 204 -20.24 -22.55 -17.21
N GLN A 205 -20.80 -21.82 -16.23
CA GLN A 205 -20.45 -20.41 -15.97
C GLN A 205 -19.09 -20.25 -15.27
N ALA A 206 -18.69 -21.17 -14.40
CA ALA A 206 -17.47 -21.05 -13.60
C ALA A 206 -16.17 -20.94 -14.44
N PRO A 207 -15.91 -21.80 -15.46
CA PRO A 207 -14.74 -21.64 -16.33
C PRO A 207 -14.76 -20.37 -17.18
N VAL A 208 -15.94 -19.86 -17.52
CA VAL A 208 -16.11 -18.60 -18.26
C VAL A 208 -15.69 -17.40 -17.41
N LEU A 209 -16.04 -17.40 -16.12
CA LEU A 209 -15.55 -16.38 -15.17
C LEU A 209 -14.05 -16.52 -14.90
N ASP A 210 -13.56 -17.75 -14.71
CA ASP A 210 -12.12 -18.00 -14.50
C ASP A 210 -11.28 -17.49 -15.67
N SER A 211 -11.72 -17.75 -16.90
CA SER A 211 -11.07 -17.25 -18.12
C SER A 211 -11.05 -15.72 -18.21
N TRP A 212 -12.08 -15.03 -17.69
CA TRP A 212 -12.12 -13.57 -17.64
C TRP A 212 -11.09 -13.02 -16.64
N ILE A 213 -10.92 -13.68 -15.49
CA ILE A 213 -9.95 -13.34 -14.44
C ILE A 213 -8.52 -13.66 -14.90
N ALA A 214 -8.26 -14.87 -15.39
CA ALA A 214 -6.96 -15.32 -15.86
C ALA A 214 -6.38 -14.40 -16.95
N LYS A 215 -7.25 -13.82 -17.80
CA LYS A 215 -6.84 -12.80 -18.77
C LYS A 215 -6.28 -11.53 -18.12
N ARG A 216 -6.85 -11.05 -16.99
CA ARG A 216 -6.34 -9.85 -16.30
C ARG A 216 -5.11 -10.14 -15.44
N GLU A 217 -5.06 -11.34 -14.87
CA GLU A 217 -3.86 -11.84 -14.18
C GLU A 217 -2.65 -11.91 -15.14
N THR A 218 -2.87 -12.25 -16.41
CA THR A 218 -1.81 -12.29 -17.45
C THR A 218 -1.55 -10.95 -18.15
N THR A 219 -2.55 -10.08 -18.33
CA THR A 219 -2.34 -8.72 -18.88
C THR A 219 -2.00 -7.66 -17.82
N ASN A 220 -1.68 -8.07 -16.60
CA ASN A 220 -1.36 -7.21 -15.45
C ASN A 220 -2.33 -6.02 -15.27
N THR A 221 -3.63 -6.28 -15.44
CA THR A 221 -4.67 -5.24 -15.46
C THR A 221 -5.44 -5.24 -14.14
N PRO A 222 -5.50 -4.12 -13.38
CA PRO A 222 -6.32 -4.01 -12.17
C PRO A 222 -7.77 -4.40 -12.42
N TYR A 223 -8.35 -5.25 -11.57
CA TYR A 223 -9.71 -5.74 -11.77
C TYR A 223 -10.50 -5.98 -10.50
N ILE A 224 -11.83 -5.86 -10.66
CA ILE A 224 -12.84 -6.14 -9.64
C ILE A 224 -13.90 -7.03 -10.30
N VAL A 225 -14.23 -8.16 -9.67
CA VAL A 225 -15.48 -8.89 -9.98
C VAL A 225 -16.39 -8.77 -8.78
N LEU A 226 -17.61 -8.26 -9.00
CA LEU A 226 -18.59 -8.11 -7.93
C LEU A 226 -20.00 -8.46 -8.41
N GLY A 227 -20.81 -8.98 -7.51
CA GLY A 227 -22.16 -9.41 -7.88
C GLY A 227 -22.78 -10.38 -6.90
N ASP A 228 -23.96 -10.86 -7.29
CA ASP A 228 -24.59 -12.02 -6.69
C ASP A 228 -24.02 -13.29 -7.33
N PHE A 229 -23.14 -13.98 -6.61
CA PHE A 229 -22.57 -15.26 -7.04
C PHE A 229 -23.50 -16.42 -6.75
N ASN A 230 -24.58 -16.25 -5.97
CA ASN A 230 -25.50 -17.31 -5.54
C ASN A 230 -24.82 -18.53 -4.87
N HIS A 231 -23.58 -18.36 -4.39
CA HIS A 231 -22.68 -19.43 -3.99
C HIS A 231 -21.71 -18.91 -2.92
N ARG A 232 -21.39 -19.72 -1.90
CA ARG A 232 -20.68 -19.29 -0.69
C ARG A 232 -19.16 -19.29 -0.88
N ILE A 233 -18.66 -18.43 -1.77
CA ILE A 233 -17.23 -18.46 -2.16
C ILE A 233 -16.28 -17.89 -1.08
N SER A 234 -16.78 -17.38 0.04
CA SER A 234 -15.97 -17.15 1.25
C SER A 234 -15.39 -18.45 1.84
N ALA A 235 -15.98 -19.62 1.58
CA ALA A 235 -15.48 -20.90 2.08
C ALA A 235 -14.28 -21.42 1.25
N PRO A 236 -13.10 -21.68 1.85
CA PRO A 236 -11.89 -22.09 1.12
C PRO A 236 -11.92 -23.53 0.57
N TYR A 237 -12.94 -24.32 0.94
CA TYR A 237 -13.21 -25.64 0.36
C TYR A 237 -14.16 -25.59 -0.85
N ASN A 238 -14.78 -24.44 -1.13
CA ASN A 238 -15.74 -24.27 -2.20
C ASN A 238 -15.06 -24.39 -3.59
N ARG A 239 -15.70 -25.08 -4.53
CA ARG A 239 -15.14 -25.43 -5.84
C ARG A 239 -14.81 -24.19 -6.68
N LEU A 240 -15.65 -23.14 -6.64
CA LEU A 240 -15.35 -21.91 -7.38
C LEU A 240 -14.18 -21.17 -6.73
N THR A 241 -14.13 -21.06 -5.40
CA THR A 241 -13.02 -20.44 -4.66
C THR A 241 -11.66 -21.07 -5.02
N ARG A 242 -11.60 -22.40 -5.03
CA ARG A 242 -10.41 -23.19 -5.45
C ARG A 242 -10.11 -23.15 -6.95
N THR A 243 -11.00 -22.59 -7.77
CA THR A 243 -10.75 -22.34 -9.20
C THR A 243 -10.18 -20.93 -9.39
N LEU A 244 -10.72 -19.94 -8.69
CA LEU A 244 -10.35 -18.52 -8.87
C LEU A 244 -9.04 -18.13 -8.15
N ILE A 245 -8.80 -18.68 -6.95
CA ILE A 245 -7.62 -18.41 -6.12
C ILE A 245 -6.56 -19.51 -6.31
N SER A 246 -5.34 -19.12 -6.65
CA SER A 246 -4.15 -19.99 -6.67
C SER A 246 -2.90 -19.17 -6.32
N ASN A 247 -1.82 -19.83 -5.89
CA ASN A 247 -0.57 -19.16 -5.46
C ASN A 247 0.11 -18.34 -6.57
N GLU A 248 -0.27 -18.56 -7.84
CA GLU A 248 0.25 -17.87 -9.03
C GLU A 248 -0.53 -16.60 -9.39
N ARG A 249 -1.64 -16.31 -8.69
CA ARG A 249 -2.56 -15.21 -8.98
C ARG A 249 -2.67 -14.24 -7.81
N SER A 250 -2.94 -12.98 -8.12
CA SER A 250 -3.29 -11.97 -7.12
C SER A 250 -4.78 -11.97 -6.71
N THR A 251 -5.59 -12.89 -7.24
CA THR A 251 -7.02 -13.01 -6.96
C THR A 251 -7.31 -13.15 -5.47
N SER A 252 -8.12 -12.25 -4.91
CA SER A 252 -8.55 -12.31 -3.51
C SER A 252 -10.03 -11.97 -3.37
N ILE A 253 -10.75 -12.79 -2.58
CA ILE A 253 -12.15 -12.55 -2.20
C ILE A 253 -12.13 -11.65 -0.96
N THR A 254 -12.28 -10.34 -1.16
CA THR A 254 -12.22 -9.32 -0.09
C THR A 254 -13.32 -9.51 0.96
N THR A 255 -14.43 -10.09 0.53
CA THR A 255 -15.63 -10.39 1.32
C THR A 255 -15.53 -11.67 2.17
N LYS A 256 -14.39 -12.37 2.18
CA LYS A 256 -14.22 -13.68 2.84
C LYS A 256 -14.56 -13.72 4.34
N ASN A 257 -14.36 -12.61 5.05
CA ASN A 257 -14.56 -12.49 6.51
C ASN A 257 -15.92 -11.85 6.88
N LEU A 258 -16.76 -11.51 5.89
CA LEU A 258 -18.02 -10.81 6.16
C LEU A 258 -19.15 -11.77 6.57
N PRO A 259 -20.05 -11.36 7.50
CA PRO A 259 -21.27 -12.11 7.80
C PRO A 259 -22.27 -12.00 6.63
N GLY A 260 -23.14 -12.99 6.50
CA GLY A 260 -24.29 -12.91 5.58
C GLY A 260 -25.35 -11.89 6.04
N CYS A 261 -26.09 -11.34 5.08
CA CYS A 261 -27.11 -10.30 5.29
C CYS A 261 -28.21 -10.68 6.30
N GLN A 262 -28.61 -11.95 6.35
CA GLN A 262 -29.69 -12.44 7.20
C GLN A 262 -29.16 -13.47 8.20
N ALA A 263 -29.57 -13.41 9.47
CA ALA A 263 -29.14 -14.35 10.50
C ALA A 263 -29.41 -15.84 10.16
N ARG A 264 -30.44 -16.12 9.34
CA ARG A 264 -30.74 -17.48 8.82
C ARG A 264 -29.71 -17.98 7.79
N TYR A 265 -29.01 -17.07 7.12
CA TYR A 265 -28.05 -17.34 6.05
C TYR A 265 -26.72 -16.65 6.39
N PRO A 266 -25.98 -17.13 7.41
CA PRO A 266 -24.84 -16.42 8.01
C PRO A 266 -23.60 -16.34 7.11
N ALA A 267 -23.58 -17.02 5.97
CA ALA A 267 -22.53 -16.90 4.96
C ALA A 267 -23.03 -16.06 3.76
N PRO A 268 -22.27 -15.06 3.29
CA PRO A 268 -22.64 -14.26 2.12
C PRO A 268 -22.69 -15.07 0.83
N ILE A 269 -23.38 -14.51 -0.17
CA ILE A 269 -23.43 -14.97 -1.57
C ILE A 269 -23.26 -13.80 -2.56
N ASP A 270 -23.55 -12.57 -2.13
CA ASP A 270 -23.01 -11.35 -2.72
C ASP A 270 -21.53 -11.22 -2.34
N HIS A 271 -20.66 -11.11 -3.34
CA HIS A 271 -19.22 -11.05 -3.12
C HIS A 271 -18.57 -9.96 -3.95
N ILE A 272 -17.41 -9.52 -3.46
CA ILE A 272 -16.43 -8.71 -4.17
C ILE A 272 -15.11 -9.50 -4.17
N ILE A 273 -14.48 -9.54 -5.34
CA ILE A 273 -13.19 -10.16 -5.64
C ILE A 273 -12.33 -9.09 -6.32
N VAL A 274 -11.05 -9.00 -5.98
CA VAL A 274 -10.09 -8.09 -6.65
C VAL A 274 -8.81 -8.83 -7.05
N GLY A 275 -8.05 -8.24 -7.96
CA GLY A 275 -6.68 -8.64 -8.28
C GLY A 275 -5.93 -7.56 -9.05
N LYS A 276 -4.60 -7.70 -9.10
CA LYS A 276 -3.61 -6.67 -9.51
C LYS A 276 -3.82 -5.33 -8.77
N MET A 277 -4.14 -5.43 -7.48
CA MET A 277 -4.45 -4.35 -6.53
C MET A 277 -4.07 -4.79 -5.10
N ASP A 278 -3.98 -3.88 -4.13
CA ASP A 278 -3.81 -4.22 -2.71
C ASP A 278 -5.08 -4.88 -2.14
N ALA A 279 -5.16 -6.19 -2.33
CA ALA A 279 -6.25 -7.03 -1.84
C ALA A 279 -6.43 -7.02 -0.32
N THR A 280 -5.37 -6.73 0.46
CA THR A 280 -5.40 -6.78 1.93
C THR A 280 -6.09 -5.54 2.48
N ASN A 281 -5.66 -4.36 2.05
CA ASN A 281 -6.26 -3.10 2.50
C ASN A 281 -7.68 -2.92 1.95
N ILE A 282 -7.93 -3.32 0.69
CA ILE A 282 -9.30 -3.35 0.13
C ILE A 282 -10.19 -4.30 0.95
N ALA A 283 -9.69 -5.46 1.43
CA ALA A 283 -10.46 -6.34 2.31
C ALA A 283 -10.74 -5.73 3.70
N ASN A 284 -9.82 -4.94 4.26
CA ASN A 284 -10.04 -4.21 5.51
C ASN A 284 -11.15 -3.15 5.39
N SER A 285 -11.39 -2.62 4.18
CA SER A 285 -12.50 -1.70 3.88
C SER A 285 -13.86 -2.39 3.64
N ALA A 286 -13.92 -3.72 3.67
CA ALA A 286 -15.10 -4.47 3.25
C ALA A 286 -16.24 -4.37 4.28
N GLN A 287 -17.45 -4.08 3.81
CA GLN A 287 -18.61 -3.82 4.67
C GLN A 287 -19.90 -4.41 4.08
N VAL A 288 -20.77 -4.94 4.95
CA VAL A 288 -22.17 -5.30 4.63
C VAL A 288 -23.09 -4.24 5.22
N HIS A 289 -24.00 -3.71 4.40
CA HIS A 289 -24.86 -2.59 4.77
C HIS A 289 -26.26 -3.09 5.09
N LEU A 290 -26.56 -3.28 6.37
CA LEU A 290 -27.88 -3.74 6.81
C LEU A 290 -28.94 -2.65 6.58
N PHE A 291 -30.19 -3.05 6.33
CA PHE A 291 -31.32 -2.12 6.28
C PHE A 291 -31.68 -1.63 7.69
N LYS A 292 -32.30 -0.43 7.78
CA LYS A 292 -32.81 0.13 9.05
C LYS A 292 -33.80 -0.79 9.77
N ASN A 293 -34.50 -1.65 9.03
CA ASN A 293 -35.32 -2.72 9.57
C ASN A 293 -34.97 -4.04 8.87
N MET A 294 -34.48 -5.01 9.63
CA MET A 294 -34.10 -6.35 9.16
C MET A 294 -35.18 -7.42 9.41
N GLN A 295 -36.39 -7.02 9.81
CA GLN A 295 -37.55 -7.91 9.77
C GLN A 295 -37.87 -8.24 8.31
N LYS A 296 -38.01 -9.53 8.01
CA LYS A 296 -38.06 -10.10 6.65
C LYS A 296 -39.07 -9.44 5.71
N GLU A 297 -40.23 -9.05 6.23
CA GLU A 297 -41.31 -8.39 5.50
C GLU A 297 -41.04 -6.91 5.20
N ALA A 298 -40.10 -6.28 5.92
CA ALA A 298 -39.71 -4.88 5.77
C ALA A 298 -38.37 -4.69 5.03
N MET A 299 -37.70 -5.78 4.62
CA MET A 299 -36.44 -5.72 3.87
C MET A 299 -36.68 -5.26 2.42
N LEU A 300 -35.90 -4.26 1.99
CA LEU A 300 -36.04 -3.61 0.68
C LEU A 300 -35.63 -4.52 -0.49
N SER A 301 -34.76 -5.48 -0.21
CA SER A 301 -34.34 -6.63 -1.03
C SER A 301 -34.05 -7.79 -0.05
N ASP A 302 -34.13 -9.05 -0.47
CA ASP A 302 -33.62 -10.16 0.35
C ASP A 302 -32.08 -10.20 0.43
N HIS A 303 -31.39 -9.39 -0.39
CA HIS A 303 -29.95 -9.13 -0.34
C HIS A 303 -29.61 -7.75 0.24
N CYS A 304 -28.57 -7.70 1.08
CA CYS A 304 -27.96 -6.45 1.56
C CYS A 304 -26.87 -6.01 0.57
N ALA A 305 -26.66 -4.69 0.43
CA ALA A 305 -25.52 -4.18 -0.31
C ALA A 305 -24.19 -4.51 0.40
N VAL A 306 -23.15 -4.81 -0.39
CA VAL A 306 -21.78 -5.06 0.08
C VAL A 306 -20.84 -4.07 -0.61
N SER A 307 -19.89 -3.47 0.12
CA SER A 307 -18.96 -2.48 -0.43
C SER A 307 -17.49 -2.79 -0.12
N VAL A 308 -16.59 -2.25 -0.96
CA VAL A 308 -15.20 -1.96 -0.60
C VAL A 308 -14.82 -0.56 -1.08
N SER A 309 -13.78 0.03 -0.50
CA SER A 309 -13.12 1.23 -0.99
C SER A 309 -11.82 0.86 -1.70
N ILE A 310 -11.63 1.37 -2.92
CA ILE A 310 -10.40 1.24 -3.69
C ILE A 310 -9.62 2.55 -3.55
N SER A 311 -8.62 2.57 -2.68
CA SER A 311 -7.69 3.69 -2.52
C SER A 311 -6.32 3.39 -3.14
N ASP A 312 -5.54 4.43 -3.37
CA ASP A 312 -4.10 4.27 -3.51
C ASP A 312 -3.52 3.85 -2.16
N ASN A 313 -3.07 2.59 -2.09
CA ASN A 313 -2.29 2.04 -0.99
C ASN A 313 -0.99 1.38 -1.48
N ALA A 314 -0.50 1.81 -2.64
CA ALA A 314 0.89 2.24 -2.65
C ALA A 314 0.97 3.57 -1.87
N ASN A 315 2.04 3.84 -1.14
CA ASN A 315 2.31 5.09 -0.42
C ASN A 315 1.72 5.33 0.99
N ALA A 316 1.11 4.34 1.65
CA ALA A 316 0.90 4.42 3.10
C ALA A 316 2.17 3.96 3.84
N LEU A 317 2.91 4.89 4.45
CA LEU A 317 4.10 4.56 5.24
C LEU A 317 3.73 3.78 6.51
N SER A 318 4.58 2.82 6.89
CA SER A 318 4.40 2.03 8.10
C SER A 318 4.54 2.90 9.36
N ALA A 319 4.01 2.41 10.48
CA ALA A 319 4.15 3.08 11.77
C ALA A 319 5.62 3.24 12.18
N SER A 320 6.51 2.31 11.79
CA SER A 320 7.95 2.38 12.09
C SER A 320 8.68 3.39 11.21
N VAL A 321 8.45 3.39 9.89
CA VAL A 321 9.06 4.40 9.00
C VAL A 321 8.51 5.80 9.30
N LEU A 322 7.21 5.94 9.62
CA LEU A 322 6.65 7.20 10.12
C LEU A 322 7.33 7.63 11.43
N TRP A 323 7.47 6.72 12.40
CA TRP A 323 8.10 7.04 13.67
C TRP A 323 9.56 7.49 13.48
N GLN A 324 10.37 6.77 12.71
CA GLN A 324 11.77 7.15 12.49
C GLN A 324 11.91 8.44 11.66
N THR A 325 11.14 8.60 10.58
CA THR A 325 11.27 9.77 9.67
C THR A 325 10.57 11.04 10.18
N THR A 326 9.64 10.97 11.13
CA THR A 326 8.82 12.14 11.54
C THR A 326 8.71 12.41 13.04
N SER A 327 8.88 11.40 13.91
CA SER A 327 8.69 11.59 15.36
C SER A 327 9.79 12.47 15.97
N LYS A 328 9.49 13.10 17.11
CA LYS A 328 10.51 13.79 17.93
C LYS A 328 11.10 12.88 18.98
N GLU A 329 10.40 11.80 19.27
CA GLU A 329 10.77 10.66 20.09
C GLU A 329 12.02 9.97 19.55
N TYR A 330 12.07 9.62 18.25
CA TYR A 330 13.28 9.06 17.63
C TYR A 330 14.49 10.02 17.76
N GLN A 331 14.29 11.29 17.40
CA GLN A 331 15.34 12.31 17.43
C GLN A 331 15.86 12.57 18.85
N ALA A 332 14.98 12.52 19.87
CA ALA A 332 15.34 12.66 21.27
C ALA A 332 16.08 11.41 21.81
N LEU A 333 15.60 10.20 21.50
CA LEU A 333 16.17 8.96 22.02
C LEU A 333 17.55 8.66 21.45
N THR A 334 17.76 8.84 20.14
CA THR A 334 19.08 8.70 19.49
C THR A 334 20.08 9.72 20.04
N THR A 335 19.69 11.00 20.10
CA THR A 335 20.53 12.06 20.66
C THR A 335 20.87 11.80 22.14
N TYR A 336 19.90 11.36 22.95
CA TYR A 336 20.12 11.02 24.37
C TYR A 336 21.09 9.84 24.53
N MET A 337 20.94 8.78 23.74
CA MET A 337 21.84 7.62 23.78
C MET A 337 23.27 8.03 23.41
N TYR A 338 23.45 8.89 22.40
CA TYR A 338 24.75 9.45 22.06
C TYR A 338 25.32 10.40 23.13
N GLN A 339 24.49 11.12 23.89
CA GLN A 339 24.93 11.88 25.06
C GLN A 339 25.40 10.97 26.22
N GLN A 340 24.76 9.80 26.42
CA GLN A 340 25.27 8.80 27.36
C GLN A 340 26.62 8.23 26.88
N ALA A 341 26.77 7.97 25.58
CA ALA A 341 28.02 7.51 24.99
C ALA A 341 29.17 8.53 25.15
N GLN A 342 28.89 9.83 24.94
CA GLN A 342 29.83 10.92 25.24
C GLN A 342 30.19 10.99 26.73
N THR A 343 29.23 10.77 27.62
CA THR A 343 29.46 10.74 29.07
C THR A 343 30.38 9.58 29.48
N ALA A 344 30.20 8.39 28.88
CA ALA A 344 31.08 7.25 29.12
C ALA A 344 32.49 7.44 28.53
N VAL A 345 32.61 8.06 27.35
CA VAL A 345 33.90 8.50 26.77
C VAL A 345 34.64 9.45 27.72
N ALA A 346 33.94 10.45 28.27
CA ALA A 346 34.53 11.43 29.19
C ALA A 346 34.98 10.81 30.54
N GLN A 347 34.45 9.65 30.91
CA GLN A 347 34.87 8.89 32.09
C GLN A 347 36.11 8.00 31.85
N LEU A 348 36.58 7.84 30.61
CA LEU A 348 37.83 7.11 30.36
C LEU A 348 39.04 7.90 30.93
N PRO A 349 39.96 7.22 31.66
CA PRO A 349 41.14 7.88 32.19
C PRO A 349 42.06 8.33 31.06
N ARG A 350 42.76 9.46 31.24
CA ARG A 350 43.72 10.01 30.25
C ARG A 350 44.90 9.09 29.92
N THR A 351 45.09 8.01 30.67
CA THR A 351 46.07 6.94 30.41
C THR A 351 45.54 5.86 29.44
N ALA A 352 44.26 5.91 29.05
CA ALA A 352 43.71 5.02 28.03
C ALA A 352 44.28 5.37 26.65
N THR A 353 45.11 4.48 26.12
CA THR A 353 45.69 4.56 24.78
C THR A 353 45.19 3.40 23.91
N ASN A 354 45.34 3.51 22.58
CA ASN A 354 44.97 2.48 21.59
C ASN A 354 43.57 1.90 21.83
N TRP A 355 42.58 2.77 22.03
CA TRP A 355 41.20 2.35 22.32
C TRP A 355 40.23 2.82 21.24
N VAL A 356 39.18 2.02 21.04
CA VAL A 356 38.24 2.18 19.93
C VAL A 356 36.79 2.04 20.40
N ALA A 357 35.90 2.81 19.77
CA ALA A 357 34.48 2.49 19.72
C ALA A 357 34.19 1.73 18.41
N VAL A 358 33.64 0.52 18.53
CA VAL A 358 33.05 -0.17 17.39
C VAL A 358 31.64 0.36 17.18
N MET A 359 31.28 0.65 15.94
CA MET A 359 29.95 1.11 15.56
C MET A 359 29.46 0.35 14.33
N ASP A 360 28.16 0.11 14.19
CA ASP A 360 27.59 -0.08 12.86
C ASP A 360 27.56 1.24 12.06
N VAL A 361 27.14 1.19 10.79
CA VAL A 361 26.95 2.33 9.91
C VAL A 361 25.48 2.62 9.66
N ASP A 362 24.65 1.63 9.32
CA ASP A 362 23.27 1.82 8.88
C ASP A 362 22.33 1.95 10.06
N GLU A 363 21.46 2.95 10.08
CA GLU A 363 20.58 3.35 11.19
C GLU A 363 21.29 3.68 12.52
N THR A 364 22.60 3.46 12.58
CA THR A 364 23.51 3.79 13.68
C THR A 364 24.30 5.09 13.43
N VAL A 365 24.96 5.25 12.28
CA VAL A 365 25.70 6.49 11.92
C VAL A 365 25.05 7.22 10.75
N LEU A 366 24.74 6.49 9.68
CA LEU A 366 24.02 6.93 8.49
C LEU A 366 22.54 6.53 8.61
N ASP A 367 21.66 7.50 8.42
CA ASP A 367 20.21 7.33 8.38
C ASP A 367 19.77 6.99 6.96
N ASN A 368 19.28 5.77 6.75
CA ASN A 368 18.76 5.27 5.48
C ASN A 368 17.23 5.20 5.48
N SER A 369 16.54 5.82 6.45
CA SER A 369 15.07 5.85 6.49
C SER A 369 14.45 6.46 5.24
N ALA A 370 15.18 7.30 4.49
CA ALA A 370 14.81 7.78 3.16
C ALA A 370 14.66 6.66 2.11
N TYR A 371 15.52 5.62 2.17
CA TYR A 371 15.39 4.43 1.32
C TYR A 371 14.17 3.59 1.72
N GLN A 372 13.96 3.33 3.02
CA GLN A 372 12.80 2.55 3.46
C GLN A 372 11.47 3.27 3.18
N LYS A 373 11.47 4.60 3.32
CA LYS A 373 10.39 5.46 2.83
C LYS A 373 10.17 5.27 1.33
N GLN A 374 11.21 5.24 0.49
CA GLN A 374 11.05 5.02 -0.96
C GLN A 374 10.58 3.60 -1.33
N THR A 375 11.02 2.56 -0.62
CA THR A 375 10.61 1.16 -0.89
C THR A 375 9.16 0.89 -0.49
N GLU A 376 8.69 1.47 0.62
CA GLU A 376 7.27 1.47 1.02
C GLU A 376 6.41 2.32 0.08
N LEU A 377 6.83 3.55 -0.24
CA LEU A 377 6.11 4.43 -1.17
C LEU A 377 5.90 3.75 -2.53
N SER A 378 6.95 3.16 -3.09
CA SER A 378 6.88 2.47 -4.38
C SER A 378 6.23 1.08 -4.33
N GLY A 379 5.93 0.53 -3.14
CA GLY A 379 5.35 -0.80 -2.95
C GLY A 379 6.26 -1.96 -3.40
N LYS A 380 7.58 -1.71 -3.54
CA LYS A 380 8.55 -2.68 -4.10
C LYS A 380 9.36 -3.43 -3.05
N GLY A 381 9.38 -2.93 -1.81
CA GLY A 381 10.17 -3.50 -0.72
C GLY A 381 11.69 -3.41 -0.95
N TYR A 382 12.45 -4.07 -0.08
CA TYR A 382 13.90 -4.18 -0.19
C TYR A 382 14.29 -5.21 -1.27
N THR A 383 15.26 -4.88 -2.12
CA THR A 383 16.07 -5.86 -2.85
C THR A 383 17.57 -5.54 -2.72
N PRO A 384 18.48 -6.52 -2.90
CA PRO A 384 19.92 -6.26 -2.91
C PRO A 384 20.34 -5.22 -3.96
N ASP A 385 19.72 -5.24 -5.14
CA ASP A 385 20.04 -4.33 -6.24
C ASP A 385 19.61 -2.89 -5.94
N THR A 386 18.41 -2.70 -5.38
CA THR A 386 17.93 -1.37 -4.99
C THR A 386 18.72 -0.81 -3.80
N TRP A 387 19.13 -1.67 -2.87
CA TRP A 387 20.00 -1.28 -1.76
C TRP A 387 21.41 -0.90 -2.24
N GLN A 388 22.01 -1.67 -3.16
CA GLN A 388 23.27 -1.27 -3.78
C GLN A 388 23.15 0.06 -4.53
N ALA A 389 22.06 0.30 -5.25
CA ALA A 389 21.81 1.57 -5.93
C ALA A 389 21.68 2.74 -4.94
N TRP A 390 21.02 2.54 -3.80
CA TRP A 390 20.94 3.53 -2.72
C TRP A 390 22.33 3.84 -2.13
N VAL A 391 23.10 2.82 -1.74
CA VAL A 391 24.46 3.00 -1.19
C VAL A 391 25.38 3.72 -2.19
N LYS A 392 25.32 3.35 -3.48
CA LYS A 392 26.05 4.00 -4.58
C LYS A 392 25.59 5.43 -4.89
N SER A 393 24.42 5.85 -4.37
CA SER A 393 23.93 7.23 -4.51
C SER A 393 24.52 8.20 -3.48
N GLU A 394 25.11 7.68 -2.39
CA GLU A 394 25.79 8.45 -1.34
C GLU A 394 24.90 9.49 -0.62
N ASN A 395 23.57 9.30 -0.64
CA ASN A 395 22.55 10.25 -0.13
C ASN A 395 22.05 9.98 1.31
N ALA A 396 22.62 9.03 2.06
CA ALA A 396 22.17 8.78 3.43
C ALA A 396 22.51 9.96 4.37
N THR A 397 21.60 10.31 5.28
CA THR A 397 21.76 11.42 6.23
C THR A 397 22.51 10.98 7.49
N LEU A 398 22.70 11.85 8.48
CA LEU A 398 23.26 11.46 9.78
C LEU A 398 22.16 11.07 10.76
N VAL A 399 22.39 9.98 11.50
CA VAL A 399 21.60 9.65 12.70
C VAL A 399 21.82 10.74 13.77
N PRO A 400 20.76 11.26 14.42
CA PRO A 400 20.89 12.37 15.36
C PRO A 400 21.85 12.04 16.52
N GLY A 401 22.82 12.93 16.74
CA GLY A 401 23.86 12.80 17.78
C GLY A 401 25.16 12.11 17.33
N ALA A 402 25.15 11.28 16.27
CA ALA A 402 26.30 10.46 15.88
C ALA A 402 27.59 11.27 15.63
N LYS A 403 27.49 12.37 14.86
CA LYS A 403 28.63 13.27 14.59
C LYS A 403 29.24 13.86 15.87
N SER A 404 28.39 14.34 16.78
CA SER A 404 28.83 14.96 18.04
C SER A 404 29.55 13.96 18.94
N PHE A 405 29.10 12.70 18.96
CA PHE A 405 29.80 11.61 19.65
C PHE A 405 31.17 11.30 19.03
N ILE A 406 31.24 11.16 17.71
CA ILE A 406 32.49 10.89 16.98
C ILE A 406 33.53 12.01 17.20
N GLU A 407 33.10 13.27 17.16
CA GLU A 407 33.95 14.44 17.44
C GLU A 407 34.45 14.46 18.90
N ALA A 408 33.58 14.17 19.88
CA ALA A 408 33.96 14.09 21.29
C ALA A 408 34.94 12.93 21.56
N LEU A 409 34.75 11.79 20.88
CA LEU A 409 35.60 10.61 20.97
C LEU A 409 37.02 10.89 20.43
N TYR A 410 37.14 11.52 19.26
CA TYR A 410 38.46 11.91 18.72
C TYR A 410 39.15 12.94 19.61
N LYS A 411 38.39 13.87 20.22
CA LYS A 411 38.92 14.83 21.19
C LYS A 411 39.46 14.17 22.48
N GLN A 412 38.94 13.00 22.85
CA GLN A 412 39.44 12.17 23.97
C GLN A 412 40.56 11.18 23.53
N GLY A 413 41.02 11.25 22.28
CA GLY A 413 42.11 10.41 21.76
C GLY A 413 41.71 8.96 21.42
N GLY A 414 40.41 8.66 21.33
CA GLY A 414 39.92 7.38 20.84
C GLY A 414 39.91 7.30 19.32
N LYS A 415 39.64 6.10 18.79
CA LYS A 415 39.34 5.87 17.36
C LYS A 415 37.94 5.28 17.15
N VAL A 416 37.45 5.30 15.91
CA VAL A 416 36.20 4.63 15.51
C VAL A 416 36.51 3.47 14.55
N ALA A 417 35.85 2.33 14.75
CA ALA A 417 35.81 1.24 13.78
C ALA A 417 34.37 0.96 13.36
N LEU A 418 34.06 1.25 12.09
CA LEU A 418 32.76 1.09 11.46
C LEU A 418 32.66 -0.31 10.85
N VAL A 419 31.90 -1.21 11.49
CA VAL A 419 31.79 -2.64 11.14
C VAL A 419 30.38 -2.91 10.62
N THR A 420 30.20 -2.75 9.30
CA THR A 420 28.89 -2.71 8.64
C THR A 420 28.61 -3.92 7.75
N ASN A 421 27.34 -4.32 7.65
CA ASN A 421 26.91 -5.43 6.81
C ASN A 421 26.56 -5.04 5.36
N ARG A 422 26.82 -3.78 4.97
CA ARG A 422 27.10 -3.39 3.57
C ARG A 422 28.22 -4.27 3.01
N ASP A 423 28.10 -4.64 1.74
CA ASP A 423 29.13 -5.39 1.02
C ASP A 423 30.40 -4.53 0.88
N LYS A 424 31.58 -5.11 1.19
CA LYS A 424 32.91 -4.48 1.13
C LYS A 424 33.20 -3.80 -0.22
N ALA A 425 32.63 -4.28 -1.33
CA ALA A 425 32.74 -3.64 -2.64
C ALA A 425 32.17 -2.20 -2.67
N ASN A 426 31.32 -1.84 -1.70
CA ASN A 426 30.72 -0.51 -1.55
C ASN A 426 31.36 0.34 -0.44
N ASP A 427 32.51 -0.09 0.12
CA ASP A 427 33.23 0.67 1.15
C ASP A 427 33.60 2.08 0.66
N VAL A 428 33.95 2.23 -0.62
CA VAL A 428 34.25 3.54 -1.25
C VAL A 428 33.06 4.52 -1.18
N HIS A 429 31.85 4.04 -1.49
CA HIS A 429 30.65 4.86 -1.47
C HIS A 429 30.22 5.19 -0.04
N THR A 430 30.37 4.24 0.87
CA THR A 430 30.10 4.44 2.30
C THR A 430 31.08 5.46 2.89
N TRP A 431 32.37 5.36 2.60
CA TRP A 431 33.39 6.34 3.00
C TRP A 431 33.14 7.73 2.40
N ASN A 432 32.66 7.81 1.16
CA ASN A 432 32.26 9.08 0.55
C ASN A 432 31.05 9.70 1.24
N ASN A 433 29.98 8.94 1.46
CA ASN A 433 28.76 9.39 2.14
C ASN A 433 29.09 9.92 3.55
N LEU A 434 29.96 9.24 4.31
CA LEU A 434 30.39 9.65 5.66
C LEU A 434 31.14 11.00 5.65
N LYS A 435 31.97 11.27 4.64
CA LYS A 435 32.59 12.60 4.44
C LYS A 435 31.57 13.64 3.97
N ALA A 436 30.63 13.27 3.11
CA ALA A 436 29.64 14.18 2.51
C ALA A 436 28.69 14.75 3.57
N VAL A 437 28.29 13.95 4.56
CA VAL A 437 27.56 14.42 5.76
C VAL A 437 28.46 15.14 6.79
N GLY A 438 29.74 15.32 6.47
CA GLY A 438 30.67 16.16 7.22
C GLY A 438 31.25 15.54 8.48
N LEU A 439 31.44 14.21 8.55
CA LEU A 439 32.20 13.59 9.64
C LEU A 439 33.72 13.82 9.44
N PRO A 440 34.49 14.13 10.50
CA PRO A 440 35.93 14.37 10.41
C PRO A 440 36.75 13.06 10.37
N ILE A 441 36.43 12.20 9.40
CA ILE A 441 37.08 10.88 9.23
C ILE A 441 38.38 10.97 8.44
N THR A 442 39.42 10.32 8.95
CA THR A 442 40.70 10.06 8.27
C THR A 442 41.07 8.59 8.49
N VAL A 443 42.00 8.02 7.72
CA VAL A 443 42.39 6.61 7.90
C VAL A 443 43.09 6.38 9.25
N GLU A 444 43.72 7.40 9.81
CA GLU A 444 44.35 7.40 11.15
C GLU A 444 43.33 7.25 12.29
N ASN A 445 42.15 7.86 12.17
CA ASN A 445 41.14 7.89 13.25
C ASN A 445 39.94 6.97 13.00
N THR A 446 39.70 6.55 11.75
CA THR A 446 38.54 5.74 11.33
C THR A 446 38.98 4.50 10.55
N CYS A 447 38.57 3.33 10.99
CA CYS A 447 38.57 2.10 10.20
C CYS A 447 37.16 1.85 9.67
N LEU A 448 36.99 1.60 8.36
CA LEU A 448 35.72 1.13 7.78
C LEU A 448 35.90 -0.30 7.28
N MET A 449 34.97 -1.19 7.62
CA MET A 449 35.04 -2.63 7.33
C MET A 449 33.68 -3.17 6.88
N GLY A 450 33.36 -3.01 5.59
CA GLY A 450 32.24 -3.73 4.98
C GLY A 450 32.42 -5.24 5.02
N ARG A 451 31.29 -5.95 4.97
CA ARG A 451 31.23 -7.41 5.07
C ARG A 451 31.74 -8.09 3.79
N SER A 452 32.58 -9.09 3.99
CA SER A 452 33.13 -9.98 2.96
C SER A 452 32.47 -11.37 3.01
N GLU A 453 32.91 -12.30 2.16
CA GLU A 453 32.50 -13.70 2.29
C GLU A 453 33.18 -14.40 3.48
N ALA A 454 34.42 -14.00 3.81
CA ALA A 454 35.18 -14.56 4.93
C ALA A 454 34.44 -14.39 6.26
N ASP A 455 33.80 -13.22 6.46
CA ASP A 455 32.95 -12.91 7.61
C ASP A 455 31.81 -13.90 7.80
N LYS A 456 31.13 -14.29 6.72
CA LYS A 456 30.03 -15.26 6.75
C LYS A 456 30.55 -16.67 7.04
N THR A 457 31.63 -17.07 6.38
CA THR A 457 32.24 -18.40 6.53
C THR A 457 32.92 -18.62 7.87
N ALA A 458 33.22 -17.55 8.62
CA ALA A 458 33.82 -17.63 9.94
C ALA A 458 32.82 -17.99 11.05
N VAL A 459 31.52 -17.74 10.85
CA VAL A 459 30.50 -18.00 11.88
C VAL A 459 30.39 -19.50 12.13
N ASP A 460 30.82 -19.92 13.32
CA ASP A 460 30.91 -21.32 13.75
C ASP A 460 30.06 -21.62 14.99
N GLY A 461 29.42 -20.60 15.56
CA GLY A 461 28.60 -20.71 16.78
C GLY A 461 29.40 -20.95 18.06
N THR A 462 30.73 -20.84 18.04
CA THR A 462 31.58 -21.07 19.22
C THR A 462 32.69 -20.02 19.43
N HIS A 463 33.41 -19.65 18.37
CA HIS A 463 34.42 -18.58 18.38
C HIS A 463 33.92 -17.30 17.71
N PHE A 464 33.05 -17.44 16.70
CA PHE A 464 32.39 -16.35 16.00
C PHE A 464 30.88 -16.62 15.99
N ILE A 465 30.12 -15.76 16.67
CA ILE A 465 28.69 -15.99 16.96
C ILE A 465 27.81 -15.27 15.93
N ASN A 466 28.21 -14.08 15.49
CA ASN A 466 27.60 -13.38 14.36
C ASN A 466 28.66 -12.86 13.37
N ASP A 467 28.22 -12.45 12.17
CA ASP A 467 29.10 -12.13 11.04
C ASP A 467 29.94 -10.85 11.21
N LYS A 468 29.86 -10.17 12.36
CA LYS A 468 30.73 -9.03 12.74
C LYS A 468 31.84 -9.41 13.71
N ASP A 469 31.80 -10.59 14.33
CA ASP A 469 32.82 -10.99 15.32
C ASP A 469 34.21 -11.16 14.70
N LEU A 470 34.33 -11.60 13.44
CA LEU A 470 35.62 -11.68 12.74
C LEU A 470 36.30 -10.31 12.64
N ARG A 471 35.56 -9.29 12.21
CA ARG A 471 36.06 -7.90 12.10
C ARG A 471 36.39 -7.32 13.47
N ARG A 472 35.55 -7.54 14.50
CA ARG A 472 35.86 -7.17 15.90
C ARG A 472 37.14 -7.85 16.42
N GLN A 473 37.40 -9.11 16.05
CA GLN A 473 38.65 -9.80 16.37
C GLN A 473 39.85 -9.24 15.60
N GLN A 474 39.71 -8.93 14.31
CA GLN A 474 40.79 -8.32 13.52
C GLN A 474 41.22 -6.95 14.09
N ILE A 475 40.27 -6.15 14.59
CA ILE A 475 40.54 -4.88 15.29
C ILE A 475 41.34 -5.10 16.58
N THR A 476 40.96 -6.07 17.42
CA THR A 476 41.68 -6.34 18.68
C THR A 476 43.04 -7.01 18.46
N GLN A 477 43.26 -7.68 17.32
CA GLN A 477 44.56 -8.28 16.96
C GLN A 477 45.51 -7.35 16.21
N GLY A 478 45.09 -6.14 15.81
CA GLY A 478 45.90 -5.28 14.95
C GLY A 478 46.05 -5.85 13.53
N LYS A 479 44.96 -6.41 12.99
CA LYS A 479 44.86 -7.03 11.66
C LYS A 479 43.66 -6.52 10.87
N ALA A 480 43.09 -5.39 11.26
CA ALA A 480 41.88 -4.85 10.63
C ALA A 480 42.14 -4.47 9.16
N ASP A 481 41.47 -5.17 8.24
CA ASP A 481 41.45 -4.87 6.81
C ASP A 481 40.54 -3.66 6.49
N CYS A 482 40.93 -2.51 7.02
CA CYS A 482 40.24 -1.23 6.85
C CYS A 482 40.27 -0.74 5.40
N TYR A 483 39.14 -0.23 4.92
CA TYR A 483 39.07 0.49 3.65
C TYR A 483 40.09 1.62 3.58
N THR A 484 40.75 1.75 2.42
CA THR A 484 41.76 2.77 2.15
C THR A 484 41.41 3.53 0.87
N PRO A 485 41.18 4.86 0.96
CA PRO A 485 41.10 5.72 -0.21
C PRO A 485 42.37 5.63 -1.07
N LYS A 486 42.20 5.74 -2.39
CA LYS A 486 43.32 5.66 -3.34
C LYS A 486 44.43 6.66 -3.00
N GLY A 487 45.62 6.16 -2.66
CA GLY A 487 46.79 6.97 -2.29
C GLY A 487 47.08 7.02 -0.79
N THR A 488 46.24 6.45 0.08
CA THR A 488 46.56 6.24 1.50
C THR A 488 47.05 4.82 1.78
N GLN A 489 47.53 4.57 2.99
CA GLN A 489 47.83 3.23 3.50
C GLN A 489 46.97 2.94 4.73
N ASN A 490 46.66 1.66 4.96
CA ASN A 490 46.02 1.21 6.19
C ASN A 490 47.06 1.31 7.32
N ASN A 491 46.70 1.93 8.45
CA ASN A 491 47.58 2.16 9.60
C ASN A 491 47.05 1.51 10.90
N TRP A 492 46.14 0.54 10.78
CA TRP A 492 45.50 -0.18 11.90
C TRP A 492 46.17 -1.51 12.26
N GLN A 493 47.46 -1.68 11.93
CA GLN A 493 48.27 -2.86 12.28
C GLN A 493 48.75 -2.85 13.74
N GLN A 494 47.94 -2.31 14.64
CA GLN A 494 48.21 -2.22 16.08
C GLN A 494 46.95 -2.61 16.85
N PRO A 495 47.02 -3.56 17.81
CA PRO A 495 45.89 -3.97 18.65
C PRO A 495 45.12 -2.79 19.24
N GLN A 496 43.80 -2.74 19.02
CA GLN A 496 42.91 -1.75 19.62
C GLN A 496 42.02 -2.37 20.69
N VAL A 497 41.92 -1.70 21.85
CA VAL A 497 41.03 -2.11 22.94
C VAL A 497 39.63 -1.55 22.68
N ILE A 498 38.69 -2.42 22.32
CA ILE A 498 37.27 -2.06 22.22
C ILE A 498 36.77 -1.63 23.61
N LYS A 499 36.34 -0.37 23.74
CA LYS A 499 35.74 0.17 24.98
C LYS A 499 34.23 0.30 24.89
N PHE A 500 33.74 0.61 23.70
CA PHE A 500 32.33 0.86 23.42
C PHE A 500 31.90 0.09 22.18
N GLN A 501 30.67 -0.41 22.18
CA GLN A 501 29.99 -0.92 21.00
C GLN A 501 28.67 -0.15 20.86
N ILE A 502 28.42 0.42 19.68
CA ILE A 502 27.23 1.21 19.37
C ILE A 502 26.55 0.61 18.14
N GLY A 503 25.23 0.46 18.19
CA GLY A 503 24.47 -0.22 17.16
C GLY A 503 22.97 -0.02 17.34
N ASP A 504 22.18 -0.33 16.33
CA ASP A 504 20.72 -0.42 16.38
C ASP A 504 20.24 -1.87 16.48
N ASN A 505 21.11 -2.84 16.17
CA ASN A 505 20.87 -4.26 16.30
C ASN A 505 21.66 -4.84 17.50
N ILE A 506 21.15 -5.89 18.14
CA ILE A 506 21.86 -6.58 19.22
C ILE A 506 23.14 -7.30 18.74
N GLU A 507 23.20 -7.67 17.46
CA GLU A 507 24.34 -8.34 16.81
C GLU A 507 25.54 -7.39 16.58
N ASP A 508 25.34 -6.09 16.72
CA ASP A 508 26.40 -5.08 16.77
C ASP A 508 27.28 -5.24 18.03
N PHE A 509 26.77 -5.95 19.04
CA PHE A 509 27.50 -6.35 20.23
C PHE A 509 28.14 -7.74 20.05
N SER A 510 29.43 -7.86 20.33
CA SER A 510 30.19 -9.10 20.14
C SER A 510 29.65 -10.29 20.91
N GLY A 511 29.58 -11.45 20.24
CA GLY A 511 29.19 -12.73 20.83
C GLY A 511 27.68 -12.93 21.03
N ILE A 512 26.82 -12.22 20.29
CA ILE A 512 25.36 -12.22 20.50
C ILE A 512 24.60 -12.36 19.17
N THR A 513 23.57 -13.20 19.15
CA THR A 513 22.50 -13.23 18.13
C THR A 513 21.17 -12.83 18.78
N GLN A 514 20.13 -12.53 17.99
CA GLN A 514 18.81 -12.23 18.54
C GLN A 514 18.23 -13.38 19.41
N GLU A 515 18.49 -14.65 19.06
CA GLU A 515 18.02 -15.82 19.82
C GLU A 515 18.81 -16.06 21.12
N SER A 516 20.07 -15.62 21.16
CA SER A 516 20.98 -15.80 22.31
C SER A 516 21.07 -14.57 23.22
N ALA A 517 20.40 -13.47 22.87
CA ALA A 517 20.40 -12.21 23.60
C ALA A 517 19.73 -12.30 24.99
N ASN A 518 20.54 -12.42 26.05
CA ASN A 518 20.05 -12.37 27.43
C ASN A 518 20.00 -10.93 27.96
N ILE A 519 18.80 -10.35 28.02
CA ILE A 519 18.56 -8.97 28.50
C ILE A 519 19.11 -8.74 29.92
N ASN A 520 19.05 -9.71 30.83
CA ASN A 520 19.60 -9.57 32.19
C ASN A 520 21.14 -9.46 32.20
N THR A 521 21.82 -10.02 31.18
CA THR A 521 23.28 -9.92 31.00
C THR A 521 23.69 -8.65 30.23
N LEU A 522 22.77 -8.09 29.44
CA LEU A 522 22.94 -6.86 28.66
C LEU A 522 22.67 -5.59 29.48
N GLN A 523 21.57 -5.56 30.25
CA GLN A 523 21.09 -4.39 31.00
C GLN A 523 22.16 -3.71 31.89
N PRO A 524 23.08 -4.43 32.56
CA PRO A 524 24.13 -3.78 33.36
C PRO A 524 25.18 -3.03 32.53
N LYS A 525 25.29 -3.33 31.23
CA LYS A 525 26.28 -2.78 30.27
C LYS A 525 25.69 -1.68 29.36
N LEU A 526 24.38 -1.72 29.12
CA LEU A 526 23.66 -0.72 28.33
C LEU A 526 23.82 0.67 28.95
N GLY A 527 24.06 1.68 28.09
CA GLY A 527 24.35 3.05 28.50
C GLY A 527 25.74 3.28 29.13
N LYS A 528 26.64 2.28 29.09
CA LYS A 528 27.99 2.36 29.69
C LYS A 528 29.09 1.86 28.75
N SER A 529 28.91 0.66 28.20
CA SER A 529 29.83 0.04 27.22
C SER A 529 29.12 -0.50 25.98
N LEU A 530 27.81 -0.73 26.07
CA LEU A 530 26.93 -1.01 24.94
C LEU A 530 25.92 0.14 24.81
N PHE A 531 25.68 0.63 23.60
CA PHE A 531 24.72 1.71 23.34
C PHE A 531 23.82 1.29 22.19
N LEU A 532 22.57 0.96 22.52
CA LEU A 532 21.56 0.47 21.58
C LEU A 532 20.69 1.63 21.10
N LEU A 533 20.57 1.79 19.78
CA LEU A 533 19.74 2.80 19.12
C LEU A 533 18.43 2.15 18.63
N PRO A 534 17.33 2.92 18.51
CA PRO A 534 16.04 2.37 18.10
C PRO A 534 15.88 2.36 16.57
N ASN A 535 15.95 1.17 15.95
CA ASN A 535 15.53 0.93 14.57
C ASN A 535 14.29 -0.01 14.52
N PRO A 536 13.06 0.53 14.42
CA PRO A 536 11.86 -0.27 14.23
C PRO A 536 11.53 -0.53 12.74
N MET A 537 12.34 -0.04 11.80
CA MET A 537 12.08 -0.24 10.36
C MET A 537 12.50 -1.63 9.88
N TYR A 538 13.62 -2.15 10.42
CA TYR A 538 14.12 -3.50 10.15
C TYR A 538 15.12 -3.95 11.23
N GLY A 539 15.56 -5.21 11.17
CA GLY A 539 16.57 -5.79 12.05
C GLY A 539 16.62 -7.32 11.90
N SER A 540 17.15 -8.00 12.91
CA SER A 540 16.99 -9.46 13.09
C SER A 540 15.92 -9.84 14.12
N TRP A 541 15.11 -8.86 14.56
CA TRP A 541 14.05 -8.96 15.57
C TRP A 541 12.67 -9.34 14.99
#